data_AF-A0A7C6WZ13-F1
#
_entry.id   AF-A0A7C6WZ13-F1
#
_cell.length_a   1.000
_cell.length_b   1.000
_cell.length_c   1.000
_cell.angle_alpha   90.00
_cell.angle_beta   90.00
_cell.angle_gamma   90.00
#
_symmetry.space_group_name_H-M   'P 1'
#
loop_
_entity.id
_entity.type
_entity.pdbx_description
1 polymer ?
#
loop_
_entity_poly.entity_id
_entity_poly.type
_entity_poly.pdbx_seq_one_letter_code
_entity_poly.pdbx_strand_id
1 'polypeptide(L)'
;MARKVIAMPLRKDWVFDRKRVAAYARVSSGKDAMLHSLSAQVSYYSSMIQCRPDWIFAGVYSDEAVTGTKDSRVEFQRMLSDCEAGKIDMIITKSISRFARNTVTLL
;
A
#
# COMPACT_ATOMS: atom_id res chain seq x y z
N MET A 1 -9.49 -41.01 -37.67
CA MET A 1 -10.06 -40.75 -36.32
C MET A 1 -9.89 -39.26 -36.01
N ALA A 2 -10.98 -38.51 -35.87
CA ALA A 2 -10.93 -37.08 -35.60
C ALA A 2 -10.81 -36.81 -34.08
N ARG A 3 -9.83 -36.00 -33.67
CA ARG A 3 -9.67 -35.56 -32.27
C ARG A 3 -10.82 -34.60 -31.92
N LYS A 4 -11.64 -34.99 -30.94
CA LYS A 4 -12.73 -34.18 -30.42
C LYS A 4 -12.13 -33.11 -29.51
N VAL A 5 -12.08 -31.86 -29.97
CA VAL A 5 -11.70 -30.71 -29.14
C VAL A 5 -12.92 -30.34 -28.32
N ILE A 6 -12.84 -30.56 -27.01
CA ILE A 6 -13.91 -30.22 -26.07
C ILE A 6 -13.61 -28.81 -25.57
N ALA A 7 -14.36 -27.81 -26.03
CA ALA A 7 -14.28 -26.47 -25.45
C ALA A 7 -14.95 -26.52 -24.07
N MET A 8 -14.15 -26.53 -23.01
CA MET A 8 -14.67 -26.42 -21.64
C MET A 8 -15.19 -24.99 -21.44
N PRO A 9 -16.43 -24.80 -20.95
CA PRO A 9 -16.94 -23.47 -20.67
C PRO A 9 -16.10 -22.83 -19.57
N LEU A 10 -15.68 -21.58 -19.80
CA LEU A 10 -14.99 -20.78 -18.79
C LEU A 10 -15.88 -20.69 -17.55
N ARG A 11 -15.44 -21.27 -16.44
CA ARG A 11 -16.13 -21.20 -15.14
C ARG A 11 -16.26 -19.72 -14.76
N LYS A 12 -17.50 -19.27 -14.54
CA LYS A 12 -17.88 -17.84 -14.40
C LYS A 12 -17.44 -17.22 -13.06
N ASP A 13 -16.86 -18.06 -12.21
CA ASP A 13 -16.60 -17.84 -10.79
C ASP A 13 -15.11 -17.66 -10.48
N TRP A 14 -14.25 -17.59 -11.50
CA TRP A 14 -12.86 -17.16 -11.33
C TRP A 14 -12.78 -15.64 -11.21
N VAL A 15 -13.37 -15.08 -10.15
CA VAL A 15 -13.03 -13.73 -9.71
C VAL A 15 -11.63 -13.85 -9.10
N PHE A 16 -10.59 -13.48 -9.86
CA PHE A 16 -9.30 -13.19 -9.25
C PHE A 16 -9.53 -12.02 -8.30
N ASP A 17 -9.74 -12.33 -7.02
CA ASP A 17 -9.87 -11.31 -5.99
C ASP A 17 -8.49 -10.68 -5.80
N ARG A 18 -8.27 -9.58 -6.53
CA ARG A 18 -6.99 -8.89 -6.51
C ARG A 18 -6.90 -8.13 -5.19
N LYS A 19 -5.79 -8.30 -4.50
CA LYS A 19 -5.57 -7.67 -3.20
C LYS A 19 -5.41 -6.16 -3.36
N ARG A 20 -6.18 -5.37 -2.62
CA ARG A 20 -6.04 -3.90 -2.61
C ARG A 20 -4.88 -3.51 -1.71
N VAL A 21 -3.78 -3.08 -2.31
CA VAL A 21 -2.52 -2.82 -1.64
C VAL A 21 -2.27 -1.33 -1.57
N ALA A 22 -2.05 -0.83 -0.36
CA ALA A 22 -1.59 0.54 -0.11
C ALA A 22 -0.15 0.52 0.41
N ALA A 23 0.53 1.66 0.35
CA ALA A 23 1.82 1.85 1.00
C ALA A 23 1.78 2.98 2.02
N TYR A 24 2.50 2.81 3.13
CA TYR A 24 2.72 3.85 4.13
C TYR A 24 4.20 4.17 4.27
N ALA A 25 4.52 5.46 4.20
CA ALA A 25 5.87 5.93 4.31
C ALA A 25 6.01 7.12 5.27
N ARG A 26 7.16 7.21 5.92
CA ARG A 26 7.47 8.33 6.82
C ARG A 26 8.75 9.01 6.33
N VAL A 27 8.67 10.23 5.85
CA VAL A 27 9.77 10.96 5.19
C VAL A 27 10.49 11.88 6.18
N SER A 28 11.81 12.06 6.05
CA SER A 28 12.52 13.02 6.90
C SER A 28 12.21 14.46 6.49
N SER A 29 11.96 15.33 7.46
CA SER A 29 11.72 16.76 7.23
C SER A 29 12.99 17.47 6.72
N GLY A 30 12.89 18.13 5.56
CA GLY A 30 13.90 18.98 4.94
C GLY A 30 13.35 19.56 3.63
N LYS A 31 13.42 20.89 3.43
CA LYS A 31 12.69 21.61 2.36
C LYS A 31 12.95 21.04 0.96
N ASP A 32 14.19 20.70 0.62
CA ASP A 32 14.55 20.10 -0.68
C ASP A 32 14.38 18.57 -0.71
N ALA A 33 14.51 17.91 0.44
CA ALA A 33 14.32 16.47 0.55
C ALA A 33 12.84 16.09 0.37
N MET A 34 11.90 16.94 0.78
CA MET A 34 10.47 16.64 0.78
C MET A 34 9.87 16.36 -0.60
N LEU A 35 9.98 17.30 -1.55
CA LEU A 35 9.35 17.18 -2.87
C LEU A 35 9.98 16.04 -3.70
N HIS A 36 11.31 15.93 -3.65
CA HIS A 36 12.02 14.85 -4.31
C HIS A 36 11.79 13.50 -3.63
N SER A 37 11.63 13.45 -2.30
CA SER A 37 11.41 12.19 -1.59
C SER A 37 9.98 11.67 -1.70
N LEU A 38 8.97 12.54 -1.72
CA LEU A 38 7.57 12.11 -1.83
C LEU A 38 7.27 11.54 -3.22
N SER A 39 7.63 12.28 -4.28
CA SER A 39 7.45 11.82 -5.66
C SER A 39 8.22 10.52 -5.94
N ALA A 40 9.45 10.40 -5.42
CA ALA A 40 10.23 9.16 -5.52
C ALA A 40 9.57 7.99 -4.75
N GLN A 41 9.01 8.23 -3.57
CA GLN A 41 8.33 7.19 -2.80
C GLN A 41 7.02 6.75 -3.43
N VAL A 42 6.22 7.69 -3.92
CA VAL A 42 5.01 7.39 -4.68
C VAL A 42 5.35 6.55 -5.90
N SER A 43 6.37 6.94 -6.66
CA SER A 43 6.82 6.20 -7.85
C SER A 43 7.29 4.79 -7.48
N TYR A 44 8.13 4.66 -6.45
CA TYR A 44 8.65 3.38 -5.99
C TYR A 44 7.53 2.41 -5.57
N TYR A 45 6.61 2.85 -4.71
CA TYR A 45 5.50 2.00 -4.26
C TYR A 45 4.48 1.73 -5.37
N SER A 46 4.19 2.71 -6.21
CA SER A 46 3.32 2.54 -7.36
C SER A 46 3.86 1.47 -8.31
N SER A 47 5.14 1.54 -8.69
CA SER A 47 5.79 0.54 -9.54
C SER A 47 5.82 -0.84 -8.88
N MET A 48 6.11 -0.92 -7.58
CA MET A 48 6.13 -2.17 -6.83
C MET A 48 4.75 -2.83 -6.75
N ILE A 49 3.68 -2.04 -6.62
CA ILE A 49 2.34 -2.58 -6.52
C ILE A 49 1.82 -2.99 -7.90
N GLN A 50 2.03 -2.13 -8.90
CA GLN A 50 1.53 -2.35 -10.26
C GLN A 50 2.28 -3.45 -11.02
N CYS A 51 3.49 -3.83 -10.62
CA CYS A 51 4.20 -4.95 -11.23
C CYS A 51 3.61 -6.33 -10.88
N ARG A 52 2.64 -6.38 -9.94
CA ARG A 52 1.99 -7.62 -9.50
C ARG A 52 0.54 -7.68 -10.02
N PRO A 53 0.21 -8.61 -10.94
CA PRO A 53 -1.11 -8.69 -11.56
C PRO A 53 -2.22 -9.12 -10.59
N ASP A 54 -1.84 -9.71 -9.46
CA ASP A 54 -2.71 -10.10 -8.36
C ASP A 54 -3.07 -8.93 -7.42
N TRP A 55 -2.54 -7.73 -7.65
CA TRP A 55 -2.74 -6.56 -6.78
C TRP A 55 -3.49 -5.42 -7.47
N ILE A 56 -4.14 -4.58 -6.65
CA ILE A 56 -4.76 -3.31 -7.03
C ILE A 56 -4.09 -2.21 -6.21
N PHE A 57 -3.65 -1.14 -6.88
CA PHE A 57 -3.11 0.03 -6.21
C PHE A 57 -4.20 0.79 -5.46
N ALA A 58 -4.12 0.79 -4.12
CA ALA A 58 -5.08 1.46 -3.23
C ALA A 58 -4.56 2.81 -2.69
N GLY A 59 -3.34 3.20 -3.03
CA GLY A 59 -2.78 4.52 -2.71
C GLY A 59 -1.45 4.48 -1.95
N VAL A 60 -0.85 5.66 -1.79
CA VAL A 60 0.35 5.89 -0.99
C VAL A 60 0.02 6.96 0.04
N TYR A 61 0.27 6.65 1.30
CA TYR A 61 0.03 7.51 2.47
C TYR A 61 1.40 7.89 3.05
N SER A 62 1.60 9.17 3.36
CA SER A 62 2.91 9.63 3.82
C SER A 62 2.83 10.73 4.87
N ASP A 63 3.57 10.56 5.96
CA ASP A 63 3.75 11.60 6.97
C ASP A 63 5.21 12.09 7.03
N GLU A 64 5.40 13.35 7.41
CA GLU A 64 6.71 13.86 7.79
C GLU A 64 7.12 13.31 9.17
N ALA A 65 8.40 12.98 9.31
CA ALA A 65 9.05 12.72 10.58
C ALA A 65 9.78 13.99 11.01
N VAL A 66 9.19 14.76 11.93
CA VAL A 66 9.86 15.89 12.58
C VAL A 66 10.50 15.38 13.86
N THR A 67 11.80 15.64 14.04
CA THR A 67 12.52 15.20 15.23
C THR A 67 12.02 15.94 16.48
N GLY A 68 11.67 15.19 17.53
CA GLY A 68 11.40 15.74 18.87
C GLY A 68 9.96 16.20 19.14
N THR A 69 9.06 16.14 18.15
CA THR A 69 7.64 16.50 18.31
C THR A 69 6.72 15.29 18.25
N LYS A 70 5.57 15.35 18.92
CA LYS A 70 4.48 14.39 18.73
C LYS A 70 3.93 14.60 17.32
N ASP A 71 4.51 13.92 16.31
CA ASP A 71 3.97 13.98 14.94
C ASP A 71 2.47 13.64 14.96
N SER A 72 1.65 14.58 14.49
CA SER A 72 0.28 14.28 14.07
C SER A 72 0.35 13.52 12.76
N ARG A 73 0.30 12.18 12.85
CA ARG A 73 0.36 11.26 11.70
C ARG A 73 -0.97 11.20 10.95
N VAL A 74 -1.35 12.32 10.32
CA VAL A 74 -2.67 12.48 9.70
C VAL A 74 -2.89 11.45 8.60
N GLU A 75 -1.89 11.21 7.76
CA GLU A 75 -2.01 10.25 6.67
C GLU A 75 -2.03 8.80 7.18
N PHE A 76 -1.35 8.52 8.28
CA PHE A 76 -1.51 7.23 8.96
C PHE A 76 -2.94 7.02 9.47
N GLN A 77 -3.57 8.03 10.09
CA GLN A 77 -4.95 7.90 10.56
C GLN A 77 -5.94 7.75 9.39
N ARG A 78 -5.73 8.48 8.30
CA ARG A 78 -6.51 8.34 7.06
C ARG A 78 -6.40 6.92 6.49
N MET A 79 -5.18 6.37 6.46
CA MET A 79 -4.93 5.00 6.03
C MET A 79 -5.69 3.98 6.90
N LEU A 80 -5.64 4.12 8.23
CA LEU A 80 -6.38 3.23 9.14
C LEU A 80 -7.89 3.32 8.89
N SER A 81 -8.42 4.52 8.68
CA SER A 81 -9.85 4.70 8.35
C SER A 81 -10.22 4.01 7.01
N ASP A 82 -9.33 4.08 6.01
CA ASP A 82 -9.53 3.38 4.74
C ASP A 82 -9.40 1.84 4.89
N CYS A 83 -8.58 1.35 5.82
CA CYS A 83 -8.57 -0.07 6.20
C CYS A 83 -9.88 -0.49 6.87
N GLU A 84 -10.39 0.29 7.82
CA GLU A 84 -11.67 0.03 8.51
C GLU A 84 -12.87 0.07 7.56
N ALA A 85 -12.83 0.97 6.56
CA ALA A 85 -13.81 1.03 5.49
C ALA A 85 -13.66 -0.13 4.47
N GLY A 86 -12.72 -1.05 4.69
CA GLY A 86 -12.48 -2.19 3.82
C GLY A 86 -11.98 -1.80 2.43
N LYS A 87 -11.25 -0.69 2.27
CA LYS A 87 -10.67 -0.25 0.99
C LYS A 87 -9.24 -0.77 0.77
N ILE A 88 -8.59 -1.24 1.83
CA ILE A 88 -7.21 -1.71 1.83
C ILE A 88 -7.16 -3.09 2.48
N ASP A 89 -6.58 -4.06 1.78
CA ASP A 89 -6.39 -5.43 2.25
C ASP A 89 -4.96 -5.69 2.75
N MET A 90 -4.00 -4.85 2.34
CA MET A 90 -2.58 -4.98 2.71
C MET A 90 -1.88 -3.62 2.68
N ILE A 91 -1.03 -3.39 3.68
CA ILE A 91 -0.17 -2.21 3.77
C ILE A 91 1.29 -2.64 3.59
N ILE A 92 1.99 -1.97 2.68
CA ILE A 92 3.45 -2.06 2.55
C ILE A 92 4.10 -0.91 3.31
N THR A 93 5.12 -1.21 4.10
CA THR A 93 5.93 -0.20 4.77
C THR A 93 7.39 -0.64 4.87
N LYS A 94 8.31 0.32 4.96
CA LYS A 94 9.76 0.05 4.93
C LYS A 94 10.27 -0.71 6.16
N SER A 95 9.69 -0.45 7.34
CA SER A 95 10.06 -1.14 8.58
C SER A 95 8.98 -0.96 9.66
N ILE A 96 8.94 -1.88 10.61
CA ILE A 96 8.04 -1.79 11.78
C ILE A 96 8.24 -0.47 12.52
N SER A 97 9.48 -0.01 12.69
CA SER A 97 9.81 1.26 13.35
C SER A 97 9.28 2.51 12.63
N ARG A 98 8.98 2.41 11.32
CA ARG A 98 8.33 3.48 10.54
C ARG A 98 6.81 3.42 10.70
N PHE A 99 6.25 2.23 10.94
CA PHE A 99 4.82 1.97 11.09
C PHE A 99 4.30 2.22 12.52
N ALA A 100 5.01 1.72 13.53
CA ALA A 100 4.63 1.78 14.93
C ALA A 100 5.80 2.26 15.80
N ARG A 101 5.51 3.06 16.83
CA ARG A 101 6.53 3.56 17.79
C ARG A 101 6.76 2.59 18.96
N ASN A 102 5.78 1.74 19.25
CA ASN A 102 5.84 0.73 20.30
C ASN A 102 4.94 -0.46 19.91
N THR A 103 5.07 -1.56 20.65
CA THR A 103 4.29 -2.79 20.45
C THR A 103 2.79 -2.57 20.66
N VAL A 104 2.39 -1.66 21.57
CA VAL A 104 0.97 -1.28 21.80
C VAL A 104 0.35 -0.59 20.59
N THR A 105 1.14 0.06 19.74
CA THR A 105 0.66 0.69 18.49
C THR A 105 0.64 -0.32 17.34
N LEU A 106 1.31 -1.47 17.48
CA LEU A 106 1.41 -2.50 16.45
C LEU A 106 0.37 -3.62 16.62
N LEU A 107 -0.01 -3.92 17.88
CA LEU A 107 -0.86 -5.03 18.31
C LEU A 107 -2.19 -4.50 18.86
#